data_AF-A0A3B0SP64-F1
#
_entry.id   AF-A0A3B0SP64-F1
#
_cell.length_a   1.000
_cell.length_b   1.000
_cell.length_c   1.000
_cell.angle_alpha   90.00
_cell.angle_beta   90.00
_cell.angle_gamma   90.00
#
_symmetry.space_group_name_H-M   'P 1'
#
loop_
_entity.id
_entity.type
_entity.pdbx_description
1 polymer ?
#
loop_
_entity_poly.entity_id
_entity_poly.type
_entity_poly.pdbx_seq_one_letter_code
_entity_poly.pdbx_strand_id
1 'polypeptide(L)' 'NRVQGLRRSHGLDVTDRIVLRWNCPDDDIAEAFSRHESFIAGEVLATEIVADASGATERVDIAGSSVGLGIGKIE' A
#
# COMPACT_ATOMS: atom_id res chain seq x y z
N ASN A 1 -4.65 9.40 0.86
CA ASN A 1 -4.36 9.83 2.26
C ASN A 1 -3.59 8.76 3.05
N ARG A 2 -4.07 7.51 3.18
CA ARG A 2 -3.42 6.46 4.01
C ARG A 2 -1.93 6.25 3.70
N VAL A 3 -1.56 6.08 2.43
CA VAL A 3 -0.15 5.96 2.01
C VAL A 3 0.68 7.21 2.30
N GLN A 4 0.08 8.39 2.27
CA GLN A 4 0.76 9.65 2.63
C GLN A 4 0.98 9.78 4.15
N GLY A 5 0.15 9.12 4.96
CA GLY A 5 0.40 8.94 6.40
C GLY A 5 1.62 8.06 6.62
N LEU A 6 1.64 6.88 5.98
CA LEU A 6 2.76 5.94 6.03
C LEU A 6 4.08 6.57 5.59
N ARG A 7 4.10 7.36 4.51
CA ARG A 7 5.32 8.05 4.07
C ARG A 7 5.90 8.93 5.17
N ARG A 8 5.05 9.72 5.83
CA ARG A 8 5.47 10.62 6.91
C ARG A 8 5.97 9.86 8.13
N SER A 9 5.32 8.76 8.53
CA SER A 9 5.80 7.95 9.66
C SER A 9 7.12 7.25 9.38
N HIS A 10 7.41 6.97 8.10
CA HIS A 10 8.68 6.39 7.64
C HIS A 10 9.73 7.42 7.21
N GLY A 11 9.47 8.72 7.36
CA GLY A 11 10.40 9.79 6.97
C GLY A 11 10.66 9.91 5.46
N LEU A 12 9.74 9.43 4.64
CA LEU A 12 9.82 9.46 3.18
C LEU A 12 9.17 10.72 2.59
N ASP A 13 9.72 11.21 1.50
CA ASP A 13 9.14 12.33 0.74
C ASP A 13 7.99 11.83 -0.16
N VAL A 14 7.06 12.70 -0.56
CA VAL A 14 5.99 12.34 -1.52
C VAL A 14 6.54 11.96 -2.89
N THR A 15 7.72 12.47 -3.25
CA THR A 15 8.40 12.23 -4.52
C THR A 15 9.19 10.92 -4.56
N ASP A 16 9.43 10.28 -3.41
CA ASP A 16 10.18 9.03 -3.35
C ASP A 16 9.43 7.88 -4.03
N ARG A 17 10.15 7.05 -4.79
CA ARG A 17 9.62 5.80 -5.35
C ARG A 17 9.59 4.72 -4.27
N ILE A 18 8.51 3.93 -4.26
CA ILE A 18 8.27 2.93 -3.21
C ILE A 18 7.80 1.59 -3.78
N VAL A 19 7.95 0.54 -2.97
CA VAL A 19 7.14 -0.69 -3.06
C VAL A 19 5.99 -0.57 -2.06
N LEU A 20 4.76 -0.78 -2.52
CA LEU A 20 3.58 -0.87 -1.66
C LEU A 20 3.28 -2.34 -1.38
N ARG A 21 3.18 -2.72 -0.11
CA ARG A 21 2.75 -4.05 0.32
C ARG A 21 1.37 -3.94 0.94
N TRP A 22 0.52 -4.91 0.66
CA TRP A 22 -0.79 -5.00 1.28
C TRP A 22 -1.15 -6.43 1.67
N ASN A 23 -1.97 -6.59 2.70
CA ASN A 23 -2.60 -7.85 3.03
C ASN A 23 -4.04 -7.64 3.53
N CYS A 24 -4.94 -8.52 3.11
CA CYS A 24 -6.31 -8.58 3.63
C CYS A 24 -6.88 -9.98 3.36
N PRO A 25 -7.61 -10.60 4.30
CA PRO A 25 -8.29 -11.87 4.06
C PRO A 25 -9.58 -11.71 3.23
N ASP A 26 -9.96 -10.49 2.88
CA ASP A 26 -11.17 -10.17 2.13
C ASP A 26 -10.90 -10.24 0.62
N ASP A 27 -11.59 -11.15 -0.08
CA ASP A 27 -11.41 -11.40 -1.51
C ASP A 27 -11.86 -10.21 -2.36
N ASP A 28 -12.87 -9.42 -1.92
CA ASP A 28 -13.33 -8.24 -2.65
C ASP A 28 -12.24 -7.15 -2.63
N ILE A 29 -11.51 -7.04 -1.52
CA ILE A 29 -10.36 -6.14 -1.41
C ILE A 29 -9.23 -6.65 -2.30
N ALA A 30 -8.99 -7.96 -2.34
CA ALA A 30 -7.96 -8.53 -3.19
C ALA A 30 -8.23 -8.30 -4.68
N GLU A 31 -9.48 -8.50 -5.12
CA GLU A 31 -9.91 -8.20 -6.48
C GLU A 31 -9.75 -6.71 -6.78
N ALA A 32 -10.13 -5.83 -5.85
CA ALA A 32 -10.00 -4.38 -6.04
C ALA A 32 -8.53 -3.94 -6.21
N PHE A 33 -7.61 -4.45 -5.38
CA PHE A 33 -6.18 -4.16 -5.51
C PHE A 33 -5.62 -4.66 -6.84
N SER A 34 -5.99 -5.88 -7.26
CA SER A 34 -5.55 -6.44 -8.55
C SER A 34 -6.12 -5.65 -9.74
N ARG A 35 -7.41 -5.33 -9.71
CA ARG A 35 -8.10 -4.61 -10.80
C ARG A 35 -7.60 -3.17 -10.96
N HIS A 36 -7.21 -2.52 -9.86
CA HIS A 36 -6.83 -1.12 -9.84
C HIS A 36 -5.33 -0.90 -9.62
N GLU A 37 -4.51 -1.93 -9.76
CA GLU A 37 -3.08 -1.91 -9.42
C GLU A 37 -2.34 -0.73 -10.06
N SER A 38 -2.43 -0.58 -11.39
CA SER A 38 -1.72 0.48 -12.11
C SER A 38 -2.19 1.89 -11.72
N PHE A 39 -3.48 2.03 -11.40
CA PHE A 39 -4.03 3.31 -10.94
C PHE A 39 -3.50 3.67 -9.56
N ILE A 40 -3.53 2.72 -8.62
CA ILE A 40 -3.00 2.89 -7.27
C ILE A 40 -1.50 3.22 -7.33
N ALA A 41 -0.74 2.48 -8.15
CA ALA A 41 0.70 2.66 -8.30
C ALA A 41 1.06 4.06 -8.80
N GLY A 42 0.33 4.57 -9.80
CA GLY A 42 0.50 5.92 -10.32
C GLY A 42 0.23 7.01 -9.28
N GLU A 43 -0.86 6.87 -8.52
CA GLU A 43 -1.26 7.84 -7.50
C GLU A 43 -0.26 7.96 -6.34
N VAL A 44 0.45 6.87 -6.01
CA VAL A 44 1.37 6.85 -4.88
C VAL A 44 2.84 6.71 -5.27
N LEU A 45 3.17 6.83 -6.55
CA LEU A 45 4.52 6.62 -7.09
C LEU A 45 5.13 5.26 -6.69
N ALA A 46 4.30 4.23 -6.55
CA ALA A 46 4.79 2.87 -6.33
C ALA A 46 5.28 2.27 -7.65
N THR A 47 6.40 1.56 -7.62
CA THR A 47 6.87 0.80 -8.79
C THR A 47 6.34 -0.63 -8.78
N GLU A 48 5.88 -1.10 -7.62
CA GLU A 48 5.38 -2.44 -7.42
C GLU A 48 4.34 -2.44 -6.29
N ILE A 49 3.29 -3.24 -6.47
CA ILE A 49 2.27 -3.52 -5.44
C ILE A 49 2.28 -5.02 -5.16
N VAL A 50 2.58 -5.40 -3.94
CA VAL A 50 2.72 -6.81 -3.55
C VAL A 50 1.64 -7.18 -2.54
N ALA A 51 0.90 -8.25 -2.83
CA ALA A 51 0.04 -8.91 -1.86
C ALA A 51 0.93 -9.75 -0.92
N ASP A 52 1.43 -9.12 0.15
CA ASP A 52 2.42 -9.71 1.03
C ASP A 52 2.07 -9.44 2.50
N ALA A 53 1.89 -10.53 3.25
CA ALA A 53 1.69 -10.48 4.69
C ALA A 53 2.99 -10.56 5.50
N SER A 54 4.13 -10.80 4.85
CA SER A 54 5.45 -10.96 5.46
C SER A 54 6.19 -9.62 5.52
N GLY A 55 5.69 -8.68 6.33
CA GLY A 55 6.36 -7.41 6.54
C GLY A 55 5.73 -6.55 7.62
N ALA A 56 6.44 -5.50 8.03
CA ALA A 56 5.88 -4.46 8.87
C ALA A 56 4.75 -3.75 8.11
N THR A 57 3.52 -3.96 8.57
CA THR A 57 2.32 -3.36 7.98
C THR A 57 1.55 -2.63 9.07
N GLU A 58 0.99 -1.48 8.73
CA GLU A 58 0.06 -0.73 9.57
C GLU A 58 -1.37 -1.09 9.16
N ARG A 59 -2.23 -1.34 10.15
CA ARG A 59 -3.64 -1.66 9.91
C ARG A 59 -4.41 -0.38 9.62
N VAL A 60 -5.05 -0.33 8.45
CA VAL A 60 -5.93 0.75 8.04
C VAL A 60 -7.31 0.21 7.67
N ASP A 61 -8.32 1.03 7.88
CA ASP A 61 -9.67 0.74 7.39
C ASP A 61 -9.80 1.14 5.91
N ILE A 62 -10.23 0.19 5.09
CA ILE A 62 -10.58 0.38 3.68
C ILE A 62 -11.92 -0.32 3.44
N ALA A 63 -12.96 0.47 3.14
CA ALA A 63 -14.31 -0.03 2.88
C ALA A 63 -14.90 -0.91 4.01
N GLY A 64 -14.50 -0.65 5.27
CA GLY A 64 -14.93 -1.45 6.43
C GLY A 64 -14.06 -2.69 6.71
N SER A 65 -13.10 -2.98 5.83
CA SER A 65 -12.16 -4.10 5.98
C SER A 65 -10.82 -3.60 6.53
N SER A 66 -10.26 -4.36 7.48
CA SER A 66 -8.95 -4.08 8.07
C SER A 66 -7.85 -4.59 7.15
N VAL A 67 -7.20 -3.67 6.44
CA VAL A 67 -6.12 -3.95 5.48
C VAL A 67 -4.78 -3.59 6.11
N GLY A 68 -3.82 -4.50 6.11
CA GLY A 68 -2.44 -4.14 6.45
C GLY A 68 -1.77 -3.50 5.25
N LEU A 69 -1.18 -2.31 5.43
CA LEU A 69 -0.40 -1.62 4.41
C LEU A 69 1.03 -1.39 4.89
N GLY A 70 2.01 -1.67 4.04
CA GLY A 70 3.42 -1.40 4.29
C GLY A 70 4.05 -0.70 3.10
N ILE A 71 5.07 0.13 3.35
CA ILE A 71 5.84 0.78 2.28
C ILE A 71 7.33 0.55 2.49
N GLY A 72 8.08 0.43 1.40
CA GLY A 72 9.54 0.42 1.40
C GLY A 72 10.07 1.33 0.32
N LYS A 73 11.07 2.17 0.64
CA LYS A 73 11.74 3.02 -0.35
C LYS A 73 12.57 2.17 -1.31
N ILE A 74 12.61 2.59 -2.57
CA ILE A 74 13.51 2.05 -3.59
C ILE A 74 14.65 3.04 -3.77
N GLU A 75 15.88 2.55 -3.75
CA GLU A 75 17.09 3.35 -3.99
C GLU A 75 17.21 3.83 -5.44
#